data_AF-A0A2E1H4V8-F1
#
_entry.id   AF-A0A2E1H4V8-F1
#
_cell.length_a   1.000
_cell.length_b   1.000
_cell.length_c   1.000
_cell.angle_alpha   90.00
_cell.angle_beta   90.00
_cell.angle_gamma   90.00
#
_symmetry.space_group_name_H-M   'P 1'
#
loop_
_entity.id
_entity.type
_entity.pdbx_description
1 polymer ?
#
loop_
_entity_poly.entity_id
_entity_poly.type
_entity_poly.pdbx_seq_one_letter_code
_entity_poly.pdbx_strand_id
1 'polypeptide(L)'
;MKILTLIISPLLLAACGDNNPSPPIALSTVEETASMQEPTAAPVSTVQATGGSRHFEDPAIVSDEQLKNYYIEMDCEIDGESIGTMTFELWAEAAPIHVRNFLRYADEGLYDTRTYHRILRDFMIQGGSPDNTGAGKGVHGNIQAEFSSEKSRAHRYGVLSMARGGDPNSASSQYFVITDSYNPSVKNLDNSYSSFGIMVNGVEVLEQIANIKCIANPMSGEPSNPTQEAMVKTCRVVEGAVPQFDEVIARPMADIGDEPEQIRIQHILISFAGTRTTATRTQEEAETLATEILKRAKAGEDFDSLVVEFTDDPGGKDTSPKGKYAMLNTGRHNAEADAKSAEIQKEAMALQTALMARVESKEITMEQAKAEFDEAAKGLRARLSAIQWFPRGQMVAGFGNIGFNLEVGEIGISNFDKIDSPFGWHIIKRYE
;
A
#
# COMPACT_ATOMS: atom_id res chain seq x y z
N MET A 1 -36.81 -4.86 -6.10
CA MET A 1 -36.30 -5.20 -7.44
C MET A 1 -34.87 -5.72 -7.26
N LYS A 2 -34.69 -7.05 -7.32
CA LYS A 2 -33.37 -7.71 -7.27
C LYS A 2 -32.85 -7.82 -8.70
N ILE A 3 -32.15 -6.78 -9.14
CA ILE A 3 -31.46 -6.62 -10.43
C ILE A 3 -30.26 -5.76 -9.98
N LEU A 4 -28.97 -6.12 -9.97
CA LEU A 4 -28.19 -6.85 -10.96
C LEU A 4 -26.77 -7.10 -10.37
N THR A 5 -26.54 -8.15 -9.59
CA THR A 5 -25.17 -8.53 -9.14
C THR A 5 -24.47 -9.45 -10.14
N LEU A 6 -24.85 -9.36 -11.42
CA LEU A 6 -24.31 -10.19 -12.50
C LEU A 6 -23.64 -9.30 -13.55
N ILE A 7 -22.75 -8.42 -13.13
CA ILE A 7 -21.92 -7.64 -14.05
C ILE A 7 -20.57 -8.33 -14.16
N ILE A 8 -20.45 -9.14 -15.22
CA ILE A 8 -19.38 -9.12 -16.22
C ILE A 8 -17.97 -8.93 -15.64
N SER A 9 -17.19 -10.01 -15.77
CA SER A 9 -15.79 -10.22 -15.39
C SER A 9 -14.92 -8.94 -15.25
N PRO A 10 -14.09 -8.84 -14.19
CA PRO A 10 -13.14 -7.74 -13.92
C PRO A 10 -11.94 -7.79 -14.88
N LEU A 11 -12.19 -7.83 -16.19
CA LEU A 11 -11.20 -8.09 -17.25
C LEU A 11 -10.27 -6.88 -17.52
N LEU A 12 -10.30 -5.86 -16.66
CA LEU A 12 -9.29 -4.80 -16.60
C LEU A 12 -8.39 -4.90 -15.35
N LEU A 13 -8.66 -5.84 -14.43
CA LEU A 13 -7.98 -5.97 -13.13
C LEU A 13 -6.99 -7.14 -13.04
N ALA A 14 -6.81 -7.94 -14.10
CA ALA A 14 -5.82 -9.02 -14.08
C ALA A 14 -4.40 -8.48 -14.31
N ALA A 15 -3.92 -7.65 -13.38
CA ALA A 15 -2.51 -7.52 -13.12
C ALA A 15 -2.10 -8.70 -12.23
N CYS A 16 -1.10 -9.48 -12.63
CA CYS A 16 -0.46 -10.42 -11.73
C CYS A 16 0.09 -9.63 -10.54
N GLY A 17 -0.42 -9.93 -9.36
CA GLY A 17 -0.25 -9.14 -8.14
C GLY A 17 -1.62 -9.08 -7.48
N ASP A 18 -1.75 -9.71 -6.31
CA ASP A 18 -2.99 -9.78 -5.52
C ASP A 18 -3.50 -8.37 -5.16
N ASN A 19 -4.10 -7.69 -6.12
CA ASN A 19 -4.82 -6.44 -5.94
C ASN A 19 -6.26 -6.80 -5.59
N ASN A 20 -6.43 -7.37 -4.40
CA ASN A 20 -7.67 -7.11 -3.68
C ASN A 20 -7.54 -5.67 -3.17
N PRO A 21 -8.37 -4.71 -3.61
CA PRO A 21 -8.65 -3.59 -2.72
C PRO A 21 -9.21 -4.24 -1.46
N SER A 22 -8.50 -4.14 -0.35
CA SER A 22 -9.09 -4.47 0.94
C SER A 22 -10.45 -3.77 0.97
N PRO A 23 -11.57 -4.51 1.08
CA PRO A 23 -12.85 -3.85 1.25
C PRO A 23 -12.73 -2.94 2.47
N PRO A 24 -13.45 -1.80 2.53
CA PRO A 24 -13.58 -1.12 3.80
C PRO A 24 -14.08 -2.17 4.79
N ILE A 25 -13.29 -2.48 5.82
CA ILE A 25 -13.73 -3.34 6.90
C ILE A 25 -14.80 -2.53 7.63
N ALA A 26 -16.04 -2.66 7.16
CA ALA A 26 -17.19 -2.54 8.02
C ALA A 26 -17.04 -3.66 9.04
N LEU A 27 -16.88 -3.30 10.32
CA LEU A 27 -17.10 -4.23 11.41
C LEU A 27 -18.46 -4.89 11.15
N SER A 28 -18.47 -6.20 10.94
CA SER A 28 -19.70 -6.97 10.83
C SER A 28 -20.52 -6.77 12.10
N THR A 29 -21.77 -6.35 11.94
CA THR A 29 -22.79 -6.36 12.98
C THR A 29 -22.94 -7.77 13.51
N VAL A 30 -22.47 -8.01 14.73
CA VAL A 30 -22.81 -9.23 15.47
C VAL A 30 -24.15 -8.95 16.13
N GLU A 31 -25.15 -9.75 15.79
CA GLU A 31 -26.46 -9.72 16.44
C GLU A 31 -26.31 -9.92 17.95
N GLU A 32 -26.99 -9.03 18.66
CA GLU A 32 -27.09 -8.92 20.10
C GLU A 32 -27.86 -10.11 20.68
N THR A 33 -27.16 -11.19 21.06
CA THR A 33 -27.66 -12.12 22.09
C THR A 33 -26.49 -12.81 22.80
N ALA A 34 -26.10 -12.34 23.99
CA ALA A 34 -25.82 -13.18 25.16
C ALA A 34 -25.17 -12.39 26.32
N SER A 35 -25.90 -12.36 27.44
CA SER A 35 -25.46 -12.35 28.84
C SER A 35 -24.29 -11.45 29.25
N MET A 36 -24.64 -10.39 29.98
CA MET A 36 -23.72 -9.54 30.73
C MET A 36 -22.82 -10.35 31.66
N GLN A 37 -21.51 -10.30 31.41
CA GLN A 37 -20.50 -10.48 32.44
C GLN A 37 -19.37 -9.50 32.14
N GLU A 38 -19.24 -8.49 33.00
CA GLU A 38 -18.23 -7.43 32.90
C GLU A 38 -16.83 -8.04 32.79
N PRO A 39 -16.02 -7.69 31.76
CA PRO A 39 -14.60 -7.98 31.79
C PRO A 39 -13.92 -6.97 32.70
N THR A 40 -13.25 -7.48 33.73
CA THR A 40 -12.36 -6.74 34.61
C THR A 40 -11.27 -6.04 33.79
N ALA A 41 -11.34 -4.72 33.70
CA ALA A 41 -10.31 -3.88 33.13
C ALA A 41 -8.98 -4.11 33.87
N ALA A 42 -7.94 -4.50 33.14
CA ALA A 42 -6.57 -4.44 33.66
C ALA A 42 -6.20 -2.96 33.90
N PRO A 43 -5.47 -2.65 34.99
CA PRO A 43 -5.13 -1.27 35.30
C PRO A 43 -4.16 -0.70 34.25
N VAL A 44 -4.57 0.38 33.62
CA VAL A 44 -3.72 1.23 32.78
C VAL A 44 -2.61 1.79 33.67
N SER A 45 -1.35 1.49 33.35
CA SER A 45 -0.21 2.13 34.02
C SER A 45 -0.17 3.61 33.63
N THR A 46 -0.43 4.49 34.60
CA THR A 46 -0.22 5.93 34.47
C THR A 46 1.28 6.22 34.56
N VAL A 47 1.91 6.46 33.41
CA VAL A 47 3.26 7.04 33.35
C VAL A 47 3.10 8.54 33.62
N GLN A 48 3.75 9.06 34.67
CA GLN A 48 3.73 10.49 34.98
C GLN A 48 4.77 11.23 34.12
N ALA A 49 4.31 12.25 33.38
CA ALA A 49 5.16 13.19 32.67
C ALA A 49 6.06 14.00 33.63
N THR A 50 7.28 14.31 33.20
CA THR A 50 8.33 14.99 34.00
C THR A 50 8.25 16.52 33.98
N GLY A 51 7.15 17.10 33.50
CA GLY A 51 6.80 18.52 33.60
C GLY A 51 5.33 18.66 33.99
N GLY A 52 4.94 19.74 34.67
CA GLY A 52 3.54 19.97 35.02
C GLY A 52 2.65 19.93 33.76
N SER A 53 1.46 19.32 33.86
CA SER A 53 0.56 19.18 32.71
C SER A 53 0.17 20.54 32.14
N ARG A 54 0.21 20.65 30.82
CA ARG A 54 -0.11 21.87 30.07
C ARG A 54 -1.61 22.09 29.90
N HIS A 55 -2.43 21.11 30.28
CA HIS A 55 -3.90 21.18 30.24
C HIS A 55 -4.47 21.50 28.84
N PHE A 56 -3.99 20.80 27.81
CA PHE A 56 -4.49 20.96 26.43
C PHE A 56 -5.99 20.68 26.28
N GLU A 57 -6.63 20.01 27.23
CA GLU A 57 -8.08 19.82 27.28
C GLU A 57 -8.88 21.11 27.53
N ASP A 58 -8.25 22.16 28.07
CA ASP A 58 -8.91 23.42 28.40
C ASP A 58 -8.49 24.55 27.43
N PRO A 59 -9.35 24.95 26.49
CA PRO A 59 -9.10 26.07 25.59
C PRO A 59 -8.88 27.42 26.29
N ALA A 60 -9.28 27.56 27.56
CA ALA A 60 -9.02 28.76 28.36
C ALA A 60 -7.57 28.83 28.86
N ILE A 61 -6.88 27.68 28.96
CA ILE A 61 -5.46 27.59 29.34
C ILE A 61 -4.57 27.64 28.10
N VAL A 62 -4.88 26.80 27.10
CA VAL A 62 -4.20 26.79 25.80
C VAL A 62 -5.25 27.01 24.72
N SER A 63 -5.33 28.21 24.17
CA SER A 63 -6.24 28.52 23.06
C SER A 63 -5.84 27.81 21.76
N ASP A 64 -6.78 27.68 20.81
CA ASP A 64 -6.50 27.05 19.51
C ASP A 64 -5.38 27.78 18.74
N GLU A 65 -5.30 29.11 18.87
CA GLU A 65 -4.24 29.89 18.25
C GLU A 65 -2.85 29.55 18.82
N GLN A 66 -2.77 29.17 20.09
CA GLN A 66 -1.50 28.80 20.74
C GLN A 66 -1.01 27.42 20.33
N LEU A 67 -1.86 26.54 19.78
CA LEU A 67 -1.46 25.20 19.37
C LEU A 67 -0.34 25.21 18.31
N LYS A 68 -0.28 26.27 17.48
CA LYS A 68 0.80 26.45 16.48
C LYS A 68 2.19 26.66 17.08
N ASN A 69 2.28 26.95 18.38
CA ASN A 69 3.53 27.15 19.10
C ASN A 69 4.09 25.83 19.64
N TYR A 70 3.50 24.68 19.30
CA TYR A 70 3.94 23.38 19.76
C TYR A 70 4.29 22.48 18.58
N TYR A 71 5.32 21.67 18.78
CA TYR A 71 5.73 20.60 17.88
C TYR A 71 6.04 19.33 18.68
N ILE A 72 6.15 18.21 17.98
CA ILE A 72 6.36 16.90 18.60
C ILE A 72 7.73 16.35 18.26
N GLU A 73 8.40 15.76 19.24
CA GLU A 73 9.56 14.88 19.05
C GLU A 73 9.22 13.49 19.57
N MET A 74 9.42 12.47 18.75
CA MET A 74 9.25 11.06 19.12
C MET A 74 10.62 10.39 19.10
N ASP A 75 11.16 10.06 20.26
CA ASP A 75 12.34 9.20 20.34
C ASP A 75 11.91 7.75 20.13
N CYS A 76 12.55 7.06 19.19
CA CYS A 76 12.16 5.73 18.79
C CYS A 76 13.21 4.68 19.17
N GLU A 77 12.72 3.47 19.45
CA GLU A 77 13.54 2.29 19.72
C GLU A 77 13.07 1.11 18.87
N ILE A 78 14.01 0.22 18.53
CA ILE A 78 13.74 -1.13 17.99
C ILE A 78 14.42 -2.13 18.92
N ASP A 79 13.66 -3.09 19.45
CA ASP A 79 14.14 -4.14 20.36
C ASP A 79 14.94 -3.59 21.57
N GLY A 80 14.58 -2.39 22.02
CA GLY A 80 15.21 -1.69 23.15
C GLY A 80 16.46 -0.86 22.81
N GLU A 81 16.86 -0.80 21.54
CA GLU A 81 17.96 0.06 21.06
C GLU A 81 17.41 1.35 20.45
N SER A 82 17.97 2.49 20.86
CA SER A 82 17.57 3.79 20.31
C SER A 82 18.01 3.94 18.86
N ILE A 83 17.06 4.33 18.01
CA ILE A 83 17.28 4.52 16.56
C ILE A 83 17.20 5.99 16.13
N GLY A 84 16.97 6.91 17.07
CA GLY A 84 16.91 8.36 16.84
C GLY A 84 15.53 8.95 17.11
N THR A 85 15.31 10.17 16.60
CA THR A 85 14.11 10.98 16.88
C THR A 85 13.42 11.38 15.57
N MET A 86 12.10 11.22 15.51
CA MET A 86 11.26 11.86 14.50
C MET A 86 10.67 13.15 15.03
N THR A 87 10.79 14.25 14.29
CA THR A 87 10.24 15.56 14.65
C THR A 87 9.09 15.93 13.71
N PHE A 88 7.96 16.38 14.27
CA PHE A 88 6.76 16.70 13.52
C PHE A 88 6.31 18.14 13.79
N GLU A 89 6.07 18.90 12.72
CA GLU A 89 5.25 20.11 12.79
C GLU A 89 3.76 19.72 12.79
N LEU A 90 2.93 20.53 13.45
CA LEU A 90 1.48 20.31 13.55
C LEU A 90 0.71 21.40 12.80
N TRP A 91 -0.37 21.01 12.14
CA TRP A 91 -1.19 21.88 11.31
C TRP A 91 -2.45 22.35 12.06
N ALA A 92 -2.25 23.09 13.15
CA ALA A 92 -3.33 23.56 14.03
C ALA A 92 -4.41 24.38 13.28
N GLU A 93 -4.05 25.12 12.24
CA GLU A 93 -4.98 25.87 11.38
C GLU A 93 -5.91 24.96 10.57
N ALA A 94 -5.46 23.74 10.24
CA ALA A 94 -6.20 22.81 9.38
C ALA A 94 -7.04 21.80 10.19
N ALA A 95 -6.53 21.37 11.35
CA ALA A 95 -7.16 20.35 12.19
C ALA A 95 -6.93 20.61 13.69
N PRO A 96 -7.48 21.72 14.25
CA PRO A 96 -7.24 22.10 15.64
C PRO A 96 -7.72 21.06 16.65
N ILE A 97 -8.84 20.35 16.40
CA ILE A 97 -9.33 19.30 17.31
C ILE A 97 -8.34 18.14 17.35
N HIS A 98 -7.81 17.72 16.19
CA HIS A 98 -6.85 16.61 16.12
C HIS A 98 -5.50 16.99 16.73
N VAL A 99 -5.00 18.19 16.45
CA VAL A 99 -3.76 18.71 17.03
C VAL A 99 -3.87 18.79 18.56
N ARG A 100 -4.95 19.37 19.08
CA ARG A 100 -5.21 19.46 20.52
C ARG A 100 -5.27 18.08 21.17
N ASN A 101 -6.00 17.15 20.56
CA ASN A 101 -6.12 15.78 21.06
C ASN A 101 -4.76 15.06 21.09
N PHE A 102 -3.95 15.21 20.03
CA PHE A 102 -2.63 14.61 19.97
C PHE A 102 -1.67 15.19 21.02
N LEU A 103 -1.62 16.52 21.13
CA LEU A 103 -0.82 17.22 22.14
C LEU A 103 -1.22 16.83 23.56
N ARG A 104 -2.53 16.71 23.83
CA ARG A 104 -3.05 16.23 25.11
C ARG A 104 -2.54 14.82 25.43
N TYR A 105 -2.68 13.87 24.52
CA TYR A 105 -2.22 12.50 24.76
C TYR A 105 -0.70 12.39 24.90
N ALA A 106 0.06 13.22 24.19
CA ALA A 106 1.51 13.32 24.37
C ALA A 106 1.86 13.90 25.76
N ASP A 107 1.22 14.98 26.19
CA ASP A 107 1.44 15.62 27.50
C ASP A 107 1.05 14.71 28.67
N GLU A 108 0.02 13.89 28.50
CA GLU A 108 -0.41 12.87 29.46
C GLU A 108 0.46 11.59 29.44
N GLY A 109 1.45 11.50 28.55
CA GLY A 109 2.36 10.35 28.44
C GLY A 109 1.75 9.11 27.80
N LEU A 110 0.58 9.21 27.14
CA LEU A 110 -0.06 8.05 26.49
C LEU A 110 0.84 7.44 25.42
N TYR A 111 1.56 8.29 24.67
CA TYR A 111 2.40 7.86 23.55
C TYR A 111 3.75 7.28 23.96
N ASP A 112 4.13 7.41 25.24
CA ASP A 112 5.35 6.79 25.73
C ASP A 112 5.18 5.27 25.76
N THR A 113 6.22 4.56 25.35
CA THR A 113 6.28 3.09 25.24
C THR A 113 5.18 2.48 24.35
N ARG A 114 4.65 3.25 23.39
CA ARG A 114 3.65 2.76 22.42
C ARG A 114 4.33 2.14 21.21
N THR A 115 3.91 0.93 20.87
CA THR A 115 4.44 0.22 19.70
C THR A 115 3.80 0.65 18.40
N TYR A 116 4.55 0.50 17.31
CA TYR A 116 4.01 0.47 15.96
C TYR A 116 3.46 -0.92 15.66
N HIS A 117 2.18 -1.14 15.96
CA HIS A 117 1.53 -2.45 15.90
C HIS A 117 1.12 -2.88 14.48
N ARG A 118 1.18 -1.96 13.51
CA ARG A 118 0.87 -2.23 12.11
C ARG A 118 1.81 -1.44 11.20
N ILE A 119 2.62 -2.15 10.41
CA ILE A 119 3.61 -1.57 9.50
C ILE A 119 3.33 -2.07 8.09
N LEU A 120 3.13 -1.15 7.16
CA LEU A 120 3.04 -1.42 5.73
C LEU A 120 4.03 -0.50 5.04
N ARG A 121 5.22 -1.03 4.71
CA ARG A 121 6.36 -0.28 4.16
C ARG A 121 5.99 0.70 3.05
N ASP A 122 5.18 0.25 2.11
CA ASP A 122 4.77 1.03 0.94
C ASP A 122 3.47 1.80 1.20
N PHE A 123 3.07 2.06 2.45
CA PHE A 123 1.85 2.78 2.77
C PHE A 123 2.01 3.66 4.01
N MET A 124 2.15 3.05 5.19
CA MET A 124 2.23 3.76 6.47
C MET A 124 2.73 2.87 7.63
N ILE A 125 3.18 3.52 8.71
CA ILE A 125 3.32 2.92 10.05
C ILE A 125 2.22 3.46 10.96
N GLN A 126 1.58 2.60 11.75
CA GLN A 126 0.48 2.97 12.64
C GLN A 126 0.82 2.66 14.10
N GLY A 127 0.56 3.64 14.97
CA GLY A 127 0.89 3.60 16.39
C GLY A 127 -0.19 4.28 17.26
N GLY A 128 0.12 4.47 18.55
CA GLY A 128 -0.76 5.20 19.48
C GLY A 128 -1.92 4.39 20.07
N SER A 129 -1.85 3.06 20.00
CA SER A 129 -2.83 2.19 20.63
C SER A 129 -2.54 2.04 22.13
N PRO A 130 -3.49 2.33 23.03
CA PRO A 130 -3.23 2.30 24.48
C PRO A 130 -2.90 0.90 25.03
N ASP A 131 -3.25 -0.16 24.31
CA ASP A 131 -2.96 -1.55 24.67
C ASP A 131 -1.88 -2.20 23.78
N ASN A 132 -1.26 -1.43 22.87
CA ASN A 132 -0.27 -1.91 21.89
C ASN A 132 -0.78 -2.99 20.92
N THR A 133 -2.09 -3.25 20.86
CA THR A 133 -2.68 -4.27 19.97
C THR A 133 -3.33 -3.70 18.71
N GLY A 134 -3.61 -2.40 18.71
CA GLY A 134 -4.41 -1.74 17.67
C GLY A 134 -5.92 -1.78 17.92
N ALA A 135 -6.40 -2.51 18.94
CA ALA A 135 -7.82 -2.54 19.30
C ALA A 135 -8.22 -1.43 20.28
N GLY A 136 -7.28 -0.95 21.10
CA GLY A 136 -7.54 0.03 22.15
C GLY A 136 -7.94 1.42 21.62
N LYS A 137 -8.78 2.11 22.42
CA LYS A 137 -9.18 3.51 22.22
C LYS A 137 -8.69 4.36 23.37
N GLY A 138 -8.40 5.62 23.08
CA GLY A 138 -8.02 6.59 24.09
C GLY A 138 -9.15 6.87 25.09
N VAL A 139 -8.78 7.23 26.30
CA VAL A 139 -9.72 7.43 27.42
C VAL A 139 -10.64 8.66 27.29
N HIS A 140 -10.38 9.53 26.30
CA HIS A 140 -11.12 10.78 26.08
C HIS A 140 -12.20 10.64 25.00
N GLY A 141 -12.45 9.42 24.53
CA GLY A 141 -13.47 9.12 23.54
C GLY A 141 -13.02 9.40 22.10
N ASN A 142 -14.00 9.69 21.25
CA ASN A 142 -13.76 9.98 19.84
C ASN A 142 -13.82 11.47 19.55
N ILE A 143 -13.13 11.90 18.49
CA ILE A 143 -13.12 13.28 18.01
C ILE A 143 -13.80 13.43 16.65
N GLN A 144 -14.36 14.62 16.40
CA GLN A 144 -14.97 14.98 15.12
C GLN A 144 -13.90 15.08 14.03
N ALA A 145 -14.20 14.58 12.83
CA ALA A 145 -13.32 14.62 11.66
C ALA A 145 -13.05 16.06 11.17
N GLU A 146 -11.81 16.31 10.73
CA GLU A 146 -11.33 17.58 10.18
C GLU A 146 -10.59 17.30 8.87
N PHE A 147 -11.36 17.07 7.80
CA PHE A 147 -10.80 16.77 6.49
C PHE A 147 -10.36 18.04 5.77
N SER A 148 -9.17 18.00 5.14
CA SER A 148 -8.66 19.09 4.30
C SER A 148 -8.71 18.72 2.82
N SER A 149 -9.12 19.69 2.00
CA SER A 149 -9.03 19.62 0.52
C SER A 149 -7.80 20.35 -0.03
N GLU A 150 -6.98 20.93 0.84
CA GLU A 150 -5.77 21.66 0.43
C GLU A 150 -4.67 20.69 -0.01
N LYS A 151 -4.11 20.90 -1.20
CA LYS A 151 -3.02 20.07 -1.73
C LYS A 151 -1.76 20.11 -0.86
N SER A 152 -1.51 21.22 -0.17
CA SER A 152 -0.41 21.36 0.79
C SER A 152 -0.51 20.35 1.96
N ARG A 153 -1.73 19.88 2.25
CA ARG A 153 -2.08 18.96 3.34
C ARG A 153 -2.41 17.53 2.87
N ALA A 154 -2.35 17.27 1.56
CA ALA A 154 -2.57 15.94 1.01
C ALA A 154 -1.59 14.92 1.61
N HIS A 155 -2.06 13.69 1.80
CA HIS A 155 -1.26 12.60 2.34
C HIS A 155 -0.07 12.32 1.41
N ARG A 156 1.13 12.43 1.97
CA ARG A 156 2.41 12.16 1.32
C ARG A 156 3.41 11.72 2.39
N TYR A 157 4.59 11.28 1.98
CA TYR A 157 5.65 10.80 2.86
C TYR A 157 5.85 11.74 4.07
N GLY A 158 5.90 11.16 5.27
CA GLY A 158 6.05 11.87 6.52
C GLY A 158 4.78 12.56 7.06
N VAL A 159 3.66 12.59 6.31
CA VAL A 159 2.40 13.16 6.83
C VAL A 159 1.87 12.32 7.98
N LEU A 160 1.52 13.00 9.07
CA LEU A 160 0.90 12.47 10.27
C LEU A 160 -0.62 12.66 10.19
N SER A 161 -1.37 11.58 10.41
CA SER A 161 -2.83 11.56 10.27
C SER A 161 -3.47 10.61 11.30
N MET A 162 -4.72 10.87 11.68
CA MET A 162 -5.38 10.06 12.73
C MET A 162 -6.05 8.82 12.14
N ALA A 163 -5.80 7.67 12.77
CA ALA A 163 -6.53 6.44 12.48
C ALA A 163 -7.95 6.52 13.04
N ARG A 164 -8.91 5.92 12.31
CA ARG A 164 -10.33 5.85 12.69
C ARG A 164 -10.97 4.55 12.23
N GLY A 165 -12.10 4.21 12.83
CA GLY A 165 -13.00 3.18 12.31
C GLY A 165 -13.81 3.68 11.12
N GLY A 166 -14.85 2.92 10.73
CA GLY A 166 -15.70 3.25 9.58
C GLY A 166 -16.43 4.59 9.70
N ASP A 167 -16.83 4.98 10.91
CA ASP A 167 -17.41 6.31 11.19
C ASP A 167 -16.32 7.39 11.08
N PRO A 168 -16.51 8.45 10.25
CA PRO A 168 -15.62 9.59 10.17
C PRO A 168 -15.23 10.18 11.53
N ASN A 169 -16.17 10.24 12.49
CA ASN A 169 -15.98 10.84 13.80
C ASN A 169 -15.57 9.81 14.88
N SER A 170 -14.81 8.77 14.48
CA SER A 170 -14.38 7.70 15.39
C SER A 170 -12.88 7.68 15.68
N ALA A 171 -12.13 8.68 15.22
CA ALA A 171 -10.73 8.86 15.61
C ALA A 171 -10.62 9.05 17.13
N SER A 172 -9.56 8.52 17.74
CA SER A 172 -9.33 8.59 19.20
C SER A 172 -7.86 8.89 19.52
N SER A 173 -7.03 7.91 19.86
CA SER A 173 -5.60 8.12 20.17
C SER A 173 -4.64 7.61 19.09
N GLN A 174 -5.09 6.71 18.22
CA GLN A 174 -4.23 6.06 17.23
C GLN A 174 -3.95 6.98 16.03
N TYR A 175 -2.73 6.95 15.54
CA TYR A 175 -2.24 7.74 14.43
C TYR A 175 -1.45 6.87 13.45
N PHE A 176 -1.21 7.39 12.25
CA PHE A 176 -0.28 6.80 11.29
C PHE A 176 0.59 7.86 10.62
N VAL A 177 1.78 7.43 10.19
CA VAL A 177 2.73 8.23 9.40
C VAL A 177 2.90 7.58 8.05
N ILE A 178 2.71 8.35 6.97
CA ILE A 178 2.83 7.84 5.60
C ILE A 178 4.30 7.54 5.25
N THR A 179 4.56 6.37 4.69
CA THR A 179 5.92 5.90 4.34
C THR A 179 6.14 5.77 2.83
N ASP A 180 5.12 5.96 2.01
CA ASP A 180 5.27 6.00 0.56
C ASP A 180 4.24 6.91 -0.11
N SER A 181 4.70 7.97 -0.79
CA SER A 181 3.80 8.87 -1.55
C SER A 181 3.31 8.25 -2.86
N TYR A 182 4.00 7.21 -3.34
CA TYR A 182 3.77 6.63 -4.66
C TYR A 182 2.69 5.55 -4.63
N ASN A 183 2.34 4.99 -3.47
CA ASN A 183 1.24 4.05 -3.38
C ASN A 183 -0.10 4.74 -3.69
N PRO A 184 -0.85 4.29 -4.72
CA PRO A 184 -2.13 4.89 -5.10
C PRO A 184 -3.15 4.94 -3.96
N SER A 185 -3.08 4.00 -3.02
CA SER A 185 -3.98 3.93 -1.86
C SER A 185 -3.83 5.11 -0.91
N VAL A 186 -2.67 5.77 -0.89
CA VAL A 186 -2.46 6.98 -0.08
C VAL A 186 -3.37 8.11 -0.55
N LYS A 187 -3.59 8.25 -1.86
CA LYS A 187 -4.49 9.28 -2.41
C LYS A 187 -5.95 9.07 -1.98
N ASN A 188 -6.35 7.83 -1.66
CA ASN A 188 -7.69 7.55 -1.16
C ASN A 188 -7.91 8.02 0.28
N LEU A 189 -6.84 8.40 1.00
CA LEU A 189 -6.93 8.95 2.34
C LEU A 189 -7.31 10.43 2.33
N ASP A 190 -7.01 11.14 1.24
CA ASP A 190 -7.34 12.55 1.07
C ASP A 190 -8.85 12.77 1.16
N ASN A 191 -9.25 13.82 1.88
CA ASN A 191 -10.64 14.14 2.20
C ASN A 191 -11.41 13.05 2.98
N SER A 192 -10.73 11.99 3.44
CA SER A 192 -11.34 10.85 4.15
C SER A 192 -10.71 10.61 5.53
N TYR A 193 -9.51 11.13 5.76
CA TYR A 193 -8.76 11.10 7.01
C TYR A 193 -8.22 12.49 7.32
N SER A 194 -8.11 12.82 8.61
CA SER A 194 -7.64 14.12 9.08
C SER A 194 -6.13 14.14 9.19
N SER A 195 -5.47 14.63 8.14
CA SER A 195 -4.04 14.93 8.17
C SER A 195 -3.79 16.17 9.03
N PHE A 196 -3.00 16.04 10.10
CA PHE A 196 -2.86 17.10 11.11
C PHE A 196 -1.41 17.48 11.42
N GLY A 197 -0.44 16.92 10.72
CA GLY A 197 0.97 17.29 10.83
C GLY A 197 1.84 16.66 9.76
N ILE A 198 3.13 16.99 9.76
CA ILE A 198 4.13 16.39 8.88
C ILE A 198 5.48 16.32 9.57
N MET A 199 6.20 15.25 9.28
CA MET A 199 7.59 15.10 9.71
C MET A 199 8.44 16.19 9.08
N VAL A 200 9.33 16.79 9.87
CA VAL A 200 10.32 17.78 9.45
C VAL A 200 11.75 17.31 9.67
N ASN A 201 11.94 16.22 10.42
CA ASN A 201 13.21 15.54 10.62
C ASN A 201 12.99 14.08 11.03
N GLY A 202 13.89 13.18 10.64
CA GLY A 202 13.92 11.77 11.06
C GLY A 202 13.58 10.77 9.96
N VAL A 203 13.96 11.05 8.70
CA VAL A 203 13.73 10.10 7.59
C VAL A 203 14.40 8.76 7.88
N GLU A 204 15.64 8.76 8.36
CA GLU A 204 16.36 7.52 8.71
C GLU A 204 15.62 6.69 9.77
N VAL A 205 15.01 7.35 10.76
CA VAL A 205 14.22 6.70 11.83
C VAL A 205 12.96 6.07 11.26
N LEU A 206 12.20 6.83 10.46
CA LEU A 206 10.99 6.35 9.81
C LEU A 206 11.27 5.15 8.91
N GLU A 207 12.38 5.19 8.17
CA GLU A 207 12.81 4.13 7.27
C GLU A 207 13.25 2.87 8.02
N GLN A 208 13.98 3.00 9.13
CA GLN A 208 14.33 1.84 9.96
C GLN A 208 13.09 1.10 10.46
N ILE A 209 12.08 1.84 10.96
CA ILE A 209 10.82 1.26 11.42
C ILE A 209 10.04 0.65 10.24
N ALA A 210 9.88 1.39 9.15
CA ALA A 210 9.09 0.95 8.01
C ALA A 210 9.65 -0.30 7.32
N ASN A 211 10.97 -0.52 7.37
CA ASN A 211 11.64 -1.68 6.76
C ASN A 211 11.66 -2.93 7.67
N ILE A 212 11.09 -2.87 8.87
CA ILE A 212 10.95 -4.06 9.73
C ILE A 212 10.16 -5.13 8.98
N LYS A 213 10.70 -6.35 8.97
CA LYS A 213 10.02 -7.49 8.38
C LYS A 213 8.68 -7.70 9.07
N CYS A 214 7.62 -7.86 8.29
CA CYS A 214 6.28 -8.13 8.80
C CYS A 214 5.83 -9.54 8.43
N ILE A 215 5.07 -10.16 9.33
CA ILE A 215 4.33 -11.39 9.12
C ILE A 215 2.83 -11.10 9.02
N ALA A 216 2.06 -12.09 8.58
CA ALA A 216 0.62 -11.99 8.54
C ALA A 216 0.04 -11.68 9.93
N ASN A 217 -0.82 -10.68 10.00
CA ASN A 217 -1.63 -10.38 11.15
C ASN A 217 -2.58 -11.58 11.41
N PRO A 218 -2.62 -12.15 12.62
CA PRO A 218 -3.42 -13.34 12.89
C PRO A 218 -4.93 -13.16 12.68
N MET A 219 -5.44 -11.93 12.79
CA MET A 219 -6.87 -11.62 12.64
C MET A 219 -7.25 -11.28 11.20
N SER A 220 -6.45 -10.47 10.51
CA SER A 220 -6.79 -9.98 9.16
C SER A 220 -6.07 -10.70 8.02
N GLY A 221 -4.99 -11.43 8.31
CA GLY A 221 -4.09 -12.00 7.31
C GLY A 221 -3.18 -10.97 6.61
N GLU A 222 -3.36 -9.67 6.88
CA GLU A 222 -2.55 -8.60 6.28
C GLU A 222 -1.08 -8.74 6.73
N PRO A 223 -0.08 -8.69 5.82
CA PRO A 223 1.33 -8.86 6.17
C PRO A 223 1.91 -7.59 6.83
N SER A 224 1.36 -7.21 7.98
CA SER A 224 1.63 -5.93 8.65
C SER A 224 2.04 -6.05 10.11
N ASN A 225 2.12 -7.26 10.65
CA ASN A 225 2.54 -7.49 12.04
C ASN A 225 4.08 -7.56 12.11
N PRO A 226 4.77 -6.61 12.75
CA PRO A 226 6.23 -6.56 12.75
C PRO A 226 6.88 -7.71 13.51
N THR A 227 8.03 -8.19 13.05
CA THR A 227 8.81 -9.23 13.73
C THR A 227 9.73 -8.71 14.83
N GLN A 228 9.91 -7.39 14.89
CA GLN A 228 10.72 -6.68 15.89
C GLN A 228 9.84 -5.67 16.60
N GLU A 229 10.13 -5.40 17.87
CA GLU A 229 9.36 -4.44 18.66
C GLU A 229 9.86 -3.02 18.38
N ALA A 230 9.19 -2.32 17.46
CA ALA A 230 9.40 -0.89 17.25
C ALA A 230 8.42 -0.06 18.10
N MET A 231 8.93 0.97 18.77
CA MET A 231 8.10 1.83 19.61
C MET A 231 8.56 3.28 19.64
N VAL A 232 7.63 4.15 20.05
CA VAL A 232 7.97 5.47 20.59
C VAL A 232 8.35 5.27 22.06
N LYS A 233 9.63 5.47 22.37
CA LYS A 233 10.13 5.43 23.75
C LYS A 233 9.60 6.61 24.55
N THR A 234 9.69 7.80 23.97
CA THR A 234 9.21 9.04 24.57
C THR A 234 8.64 9.95 23.51
N CYS A 235 7.45 10.51 23.76
CA CYS A 235 6.80 11.52 22.92
C CYS A 235 6.81 12.86 23.64
N ARG A 236 7.68 13.78 23.23
CA ARG A 236 7.81 15.11 23.83
C ARG A 236 6.96 16.12 23.10
N VAL A 237 6.16 16.85 23.87
CA VAL A 237 5.60 18.15 23.45
C VAL A 237 6.63 19.23 23.71
N VAL A 238 7.05 19.92 22.65
CA VAL A 238 8.01 21.03 22.72
C VAL A 238 7.31 22.33 22.39
N GLU A 239 7.50 23.34 23.24
CA GLU A 239 6.99 24.70 23.03
C GLU A 239 8.06 25.54 22.32
N GLY A 240 7.69 26.18 21.22
CA GLY A 240 8.56 27.04 20.44
C GLY A 240 8.37 26.85 18.93
N ALA A 241 9.20 27.56 18.18
CA ALA A 241 9.27 27.36 16.74
C ALA A 241 9.92 26.00 16.43
N VAL A 242 9.38 25.31 15.41
CA VAL A 242 9.99 24.09 14.86
C VAL A 242 11.42 24.42 14.40
N PRO A 243 12.44 23.66 14.80
CA PRO A 243 13.79 23.85 14.30
C PRO A 243 13.86 23.70 12.78
N GLN A 244 14.76 24.44 12.14
CA GLN A 244 15.04 24.23 10.72
C GLN A 244 15.98 23.05 10.56
N PHE A 245 15.59 22.11 9.70
CA PHE A 245 16.38 20.94 9.34
C PHE A 245 16.72 20.99 7.85
N ASP A 246 17.98 20.73 7.52
CA ASP A 246 18.44 20.57 6.13
C ASP A 246 18.22 19.12 5.65
N GLU A 247 17.05 18.54 5.97
CA GLU A 247 16.67 17.18 5.59
C GLU A 247 15.54 17.20 4.56
N VAL A 248 15.66 16.39 3.51
CA VAL A 248 14.59 16.22 2.52
C VAL A 248 13.63 15.14 3.02
N ILE A 249 12.42 15.54 3.37
CA ILE A 249 11.36 14.63 3.84
C ILE A 249 10.73 13.90 2.66
N ALA A 250 11.44 12.87 2.20
CA ALA A 250 11.00 11.96 1.18
C ALA A 250 11.59 10.57 1.45
N ARG A 251 10.88 9.52 1.02
CA ARG A 251 11.42 8.16 1.03
C ARG A 251 12.77 8.18 0.28
N PRO A 252 13.88 7.69 0.86
CA PRO A 252 15.17 7.57 0.17
C PRO A 252 15.09 6.55 -0.97
N MET A 253 15.59 6.91 -2.15
CA MET A 253 15.66 5.95 -3.27
C MET A 253 16.47 4.73 -2.83
N ALA A 254 16.04 3.54 -3.23
CA ALA A 254 16.83 2.35 -3.00
C ALA A 254 18.20 2.53 -3.66
N ASP A 255 19.27 2.18 -2.94
CA ASP A 255 20.58 2.04 -3.55
C ASP A 255 20.53 0.80 -4.45
N ILE A 256 20.47 1.04 -5.76
CA ILE A 256 20.40 -0.01 -6.78
C ILE A 256 21.80 -0.34 -7.35
N GLY A 257 22.86 0.23 -6.79
CA GLY A 257 24.22 0.09 -7.31
C GLY A 257 24.31 0.50 -8.77
N ASP A 258 24.89 -0.36 -9.60
CA ASP A 258 25.02 -0.17 -11.06
C ASP A 258 23.84 -0.76 -11.85
N GLU A 259 22.83 -1.33 -11.19
CA GLU A 259 21.66 -1.87 -11.90
C GLU A 259 20.82 -0.73 -12.51
N PRO A 260 20.22 -0.92 -13.70
CA PRO A 260 19.33 0.06 -14.28
C PRO A 260 18.07 0.25 -13.41
N GLU A 261 17.56 1.47 -13.32
CA GLU A 261 16.31 1.77 -12.60
C GLU A 261 15.09 1.04 -13.17
N GLN A 262 15.11 0.80 -14.49
CA GLN A 262 14.00 0.22 -15.22
C GLN A 262 14.50 -0.66 -16.36
N ILE A 263 13.79 -1.75 -16.62
CA ILE A 263 14.07 -2.66 -17.73
C ILE A 263 12.76 -3.07 -18.41
N ARG A 264 12.86 -3.57 -19.63
CA ARG A 264 11.78 -4.32 -20.24
C ARG A 264 12.21 -5.73 -20.61
N ILE A 265 11.38 -6.67 -20.22
CA ILE A 265 11.61 -8.08 -20.45
C ILE A 265 10.42 -8.73 -21.10
N GLN A 266 10.69 -9.83 -21.81
CA GLN A 266 9.68 -10.72 -22.33
C GLN A 266 9.92 -12.10 -21.74
N HIS A 267 8.85 -12.82 -21.38
CA HIS A 267 8.97 -14.17 -20.85
C HIS A 267 8.12 -15.21 -21.60
N ILE A 268 8.55 -16.46 -21.48
CA ILE A 268 7.77 -17.66 -21.78
C ILE A 268 7.60 -18.41 -20.47
N LEU A 269 6.36 -18.50 -19.98
CA LEU A 269 6.04 -19.30 -18.81
C LEU A 269 5.73 -20.73 -19.25
N ILE A 270 6.45 -21.71 -18.69
CA ILE A 270 6.17 -23.14 -18.85
C ILE A 270 5.71 -23.70 -17.51
N SER A 271 4.44 -24.08 -17.46
CA SER A 271 3.74 -24.53 -16.27
C SER A 271 3.43 -26.03 -16.32
N PHE A 272 2.98 -26.58 -15.20
CA PHE A 272 2.58 -27.99 -15.07
C PHE A 272 1.36 -28.15 -14.16
N ALA A 273 0.75 -29.34 -14.17
CA ALA A 273 -0.39 -29.68 -13.33
C ALA A 273 -0.05 -29.52 -11.85
N GLY A 274 -0.81 -28.69 -11.13
CA GLY A 274 -0.57 -28.36 -9.72
C GLY A 274 0.10 -27.00 -9.49
N THR A 275 0.57 -26.35 -10.56
CA THR A 275 0.84 -24.90 -10.53
C THR A 275 -0.46 -24.10 -10.60
N ARG A 276 -0.41 -22.80 -10.29
CA ARG A 276 -1.59 -21.91 -10.33
C ARG A 276 -1.96 -21.49 -11.77
N THR A 277 -1.98 -22.45 -12.70
CA THR A 277 -2.27 -22.26 -14.13
C THR A 277 -3.22 -23.34 -14.64
N THR A 278 -3.54 -23.33 -15.94
CA THR A 278 -4.39 -24.35 -16.59
C THR A 278 -3.59 -25.48 -17.24
N ALA A 279 -2.28 -25.56 -17.02
CA ALA A 279 -1.44 -26.59 -17.61
C ALA A 279 -1.78 -27.99 -17.08
N THR A 280 -1.79 -28.98 -17.97
CA THR A 280 -2.14 -30.38 -17.65
C THR A 280 -0.95 -31.34 -17.68
N ARG A 281 0.20 -30.90 -18.21
CA ARG A 281 1.43 -31.68 -18.30
C ARG A 281 2.06 -31.94 -16.93
N THR A 282 2.90 -32.97 -16.84
CA THR A 282 3.67 -33.29 -15.63
C THR A 282 4.80 -32.28 -15.41
N GLN A 283 5.35 -32.26 -14.20
CA GLN A 283 6.49 -31.41 -13.86
C GLN A 283 7.73 -31.73 -14.70
N GLU A 284 8.01 -33.02 -14.94
CA GLU A 284 9.16 -33.48 -15.74
C GLU A 284 9.03 -33.09 -17.22
N GLU A 285 7.83 -33.20 -17.79
CA GLU A 285 7.54 -32.74 -19.16
C GLU A 285 7.72 -31.22 -19.28
N ALA A 286 7.27 -30.45 -18.29
CA ALA A 286 7.44 -29.00 -18.26
C ALA A 286 8.91 -28.58 -18.18
N GLU A 287 9.72 -29.24 -17.34
CA GLU A 287 11.15 -28.99 -17.22
C GLU A 287 11.90 -29.28 -18.53
N THR A 288 11.57 -30.42 -19.16
CA THR A 288 12.14 -30.83 -20.45
C THR A 288 11.80 -29.80 -21.53
N LEU A 289 10.53 -29.39 -21.61
CA LEU A 289 10.06 -28.40 -22.55
C LEU A 289 10.73 -27.03 -22.34
N ALA A 290 10.85 -26.58 -21.09
CA ALA A 290 11.50 -25.32 -20.77
C ALA A 290 12.97 -25.31 -21.21
N THR A 291 13.68 -26.43 -21.00
CA THR A 291 15.07 -26.60 -21.41
C THR A 291 15.22 -26.59 -22.94
N GLU A 292 14.30 -27.25 -23.65
CA GLU A 292 14.27 -27.27 -25.11
C GLU A 292 14.03 -25.86 -25.69
N ILE A 293 13.03 -25.15 -25.18
CA ILE A 293 12.70 -23.79 -25.64
C ILE A 293 13.85 -22.83 -25.35
N LEU A 294 14.47 -22.92 -24.16
CA LEU A 294 15.66 -22.12 -23.84
C LEU A 294 16.78 -22.34 -24.86
N LYS A 295 17.01 -23.60 -25.27
CA LYS A 295 18.01 -23.94 -26.28
C LYS A 295 17.67 -23.34 -27.64
N ARG A 296 16.41 -23.44 -28.07
CA ARG A 296 15.91 -22.83 -29.32
C ARG A 296 16.07 -21.32 -29.32
N ALA A 297 15.65 -20.67 -28.24
CA ALA A 297 15.77 -19.22 -28.06
C ALA A 297 17.24 -18.77 -28.10
N LYS A 298 18.14 -19.46 -27.39
CA LYS A 298 19.60 -19.18 -27.42
C LYS A 298 20.25 -19.48 -28.77
N ALA A 299 19.64 -20.32 -29.60
CA ALA A 299 20.08 -20.57 -30.97
C ALA A 299 19.64 -19.46 -31.96
N GLY A 300 18.91 -18.45 -31.49
CA GLY A 300 18.49 -17.29 -32.29
C GLY A 300 17.12 -17.44 -32.94
N GLU A 301 16.31 -18.42 -32.52
CA GLU A 301 14.91 -18.48 -32.93
C GLU A 301 14.15 -17.26 -32.41
N ASP A 302 13.17 -16.79 -33.20
CA ASP A 302 12.41 -15.59 -32.89
C ASP A 302 11.63 -15.74 -31.58
N PHE A 303 11.96 -14.89 -30.61
CA PHE A 303 11.43 -15.01 -29.26
C PHE A 303 9.93 -14.68 -29.19
N ASP A 304 9.45 -13.72 -29.98
CA ASP A 304 8.02 -13.38 -30.05
C ASP A 304 7.21 -14.60 -30.56
N SER A 305 7.71 -15.32 -31.56
CA SER A 305 7.10 -16.55 -32.07
C SER A 305 7.06 -17.66 -31.01
N LEU A 306 8.17 -17.88 -30.29
CA LEU A 306 8.23 -18.86 -29.21
C LEU A 306 7.26 -18.53 -28.07
N VAL A 307 7.10 -17.25 -27.73
CA VAL A 307 6.12 -16.80 -26.73
C VAL A 307 4.70 -17.14 -27.16
N VAL A 308 4.33 -16.83 -28.41
CA VAL A 308 3.00 -17.13 -28.94
C VAL A 308 2.70 -18.64 -28.95
N GLU A 309 3.71 -19.45 -29.25
CA GLU A 309 3.56 -20.90 -29.37
C GLU A 309 3.49 -21.60 -28.01
N PHE A 310 4.34 -21.22 -27.05
CA PHE A 310 4.59 -22.05 -25.86
C PHE A 310 4.15 -21.46 -24.53
N THR A 311 3.91 -20.15 -24.42
CA THR A 311 3.66 -19.56 -23.10
C THR A 311 2.32 -20.03 -22.52
N ASP A 312 2.33 -20.49 -21.27
CA ASP A 312 1.14 -20.78 -20.46
C ASP A 312 0.67 -19.56 -19.66
N ASP A 313 1.30 -18.40 -19.84
CA ASP A 313 0.90 -17.16 -19.21
C ASP A 313 -0.56 -16.82 -19.59
N PRO A 314 -1.47 -16.70 -18.61
CA PRO A 314 -2.89 -16.46 -18.86
C PRO A 314 -3.20 -15.05 -19.37
N GLY A 315 -2.21 -14.15 -19.46
CA GLY A 315 -2.34 -12.85 -20.15
C GLY A 315 -3.09 -13.04 -21.47
N GLY A 316 -4.33 -12.53 -21.51
CA GLY A 316 -5.42 -13.05 -22.33
C GLY A 316 -5.04 -13.36 -23.79
N LYS A 317 -5.77 -14.29 -24.41
CA LYS A 317 -5.56 -14.71 -25.80
C LYS A 317 -5.42 -13.53 -26.79
N ASP A 318 -5.93 -12.35 -26.44
CA ASP A 318 -5.95 -11.12 -27.24
C ASP A 318 -5.11 -9.92 -26.70
N THR A 319 -4.33 -10.06 -25.63
CA THR A 319 -3.46 -8.96 -25.15
C THR A 319 -2.08 -9.04 -25.80
N SER A 320 -1.91 -8.33 -26.92
CA SER A 320 -0.60 -8.13 -27.54
C SER A 320 0.09 -6.89 -26.95
N PRO A 321 1.39 -6.97 -26.60
CA PRO A 321 2.27 -8.12 -26.77
C PRO A 321 2.27 -9.06 -25.55
N LYS A 322 2.11 -10.37 -25.79
CA LYS A 322 2.11 -11.38 -24.72
C LYS A 322 3.46 -11.47 -24.03
N GLY A 323 3.42 -11.66 -22.71
CA GLY A 323 4.60 -11.90 -21.90
C GLY A 323 5.57 -10.73 -21.80
N LYS A 324 5.22 -9.53 -22.26
CA LYS A 324 6.07 -8.33 -22.14
C LYS A 324 5.72 -7.56 -20.88
N TYR A 325 6.75 -7.23 -20.09
CA TYR A 325 6.62 -6.50 -18.84
C TYR A 325 7.63 -5.37 -18.78
N ALA A 326 7.23 -4.28 -18.16
CA ALA A 326 8.09 -3.16 -17.81
C ALA A 326 8.30 -3.20 -16.29
N MET A 327 9.56 -3.28 -15.86
CA MET A 327 9.92 -3.47 -14.45
C MET A 327 10.67 -2.27 -13.89
N LEU A 328 10.48 -2.01 -12.60
CA LEU A 328 11.14 -0.95 -11.84
C LEU A 328 11.95 -1.55 -10.70
N ASN A 329 13.23 -1.18 -10.62
CA ASN A 329 14.13 -1.59 -9.54
C ASN A 329 14.03 -0.72 -8.29
N THR A 330 13.35 0.43 -8.40
CA THR A 330 13.24 1.43 -7.33
C THR A 330 12.45 0.94 -6.11
N GLY A 331 11.78 -0.22 -6.21
CA GLY A 331 10.88 -0.74 -5.17
C GLY A 331 9.61 0.07 -5.00
N ARG A 332 9.31 1.01 -5.92
CA ARG A 332 8.17 1.93 -5.85
C ARG A 332 7.34 1.91 -7.11
N HIS A 333 6.09 2.33 -6.95
CA HIS A 333 5.22 2.64 -8.07
C HIS A 333 5.71 3.84 -8.89
N ASN A 334 5.37 3.85 -10.18
CA ASN A 334 5.57 5.01 -11.03
C ASN A 334 4.32 5.92 -10.97
N ALA A 335 4.44 7.05 -10.28
CA ALA A 335 3.30 7.96 -10.05
C ALA A 335 2.67 8.51 -11.33
N GLU A 336 3.46 8.71 -12.40
CA GLU A 336 2.93 9.19 -13.68
C GLU A 336 2.12 8.08 -14.37
N ALA A 337 2.63 6.86 -14.35
CA ALA A 337 1.91 5.68 -14.84
C ALA A 337 0.61 5.45 -14.07
N ASP A 338 0.64 5.55 -12.74
CA ASP A 338 -0.54 5.38 -11.89
C ASP A 338 -1.60 6.44 -12.16
N ALA A 339 -1.20 7.70 -12.35
CA ALA A 339 -2.12 8.79 -12.68
C ALA A 339 -2.83 8.52 -14.01
N LYS A 340 -2.08 8.14 -15.05
CA LYS A 340 -2.65 7.77 -16.36
C LYS A 340 -3.53 6.51 -16.27
N SER A 341 -3.16 5.53 -15.44
CA SER A 341 -3.96 4.33 -15.18
C SER A 341 -5.31 4.70 -14.54
N ALA A 342 -5.32 5.59 -13.55
CA ALA A 342 -6.54 6.08 -12.91
C ALA A 342 -7.46 6.82 -13.91
N GLU A 343 -6.90 7.60 -14.83
CA GLU A 343 -7.68 8.24 -15.91
C GLU A 343 -8.35 7.22 -16.84
N ILE A 344 -7.62 6.18 -17.24
CA ILE A 344 -8.16 5.09 -18.08
C ILE A 344 -9.27 4.33 -17.34
N GLN A 345 -9.10 4.07 -16.04
CA GLN A 345 -10.13 3.43 -15.22
C GLN A 345 -11.39 4.30 -15.11
N LYS A 346 -11.24 5.61 -14.95
CA LYS A 346 -12.36 6.55 -14.94
C LYS A 346 -13.12 6.55 -16.27
N GLU A 347 -12.40 6.49 -17.39
CA GLU A 347 -12.99 6.35 -18.72
C GLU A 347 -13.77 5.04 -18.87
N ALA A 348 -13.21 3.92 -18.39
CA ALA A 348 -13.88 2.63 -18.39
C ALA A 348 -15.18 2.64 -17.56
N MET A 349 -15.15 3.23 -16.36
CA MET A 349 -16.33 3.38 -15.51
C MET A 349 -17.40 4.26 -16.16
N ALA A 350 -17.00 5.39 -16.76
CA ALA A 350 -17.94 6.28 -17.45
C ALA A 350 -18.62 5.57 -18.64
N LEU A 351 -17.86 4.80 -19.43
CA LEU A 351 -18.40 3.99 -20.52
C LEU A 351 -19.39 2.95 -19.99
N GLN A 352 -19.05 2.25 -18.90
CA GLN A 352 -19.93 1.28 -18.27
C GLN A 352 -21.24 1.94 -17.81
N THR A 353 -21.16 3.08 -17.11
CA THR A 353 -22.36 3.82 -16.67
C THR A 353 -23.24 4.21 -17.85
N ALA A 354 -22.65 4.70 -18.95
CA ALA A 354 -23.40 5.08 -20.15
C ALA A 354 -24.09 3.88 -20.82
N LEU A 355 -23.41 2.74 -20.93
CA LEU A 355 -24.00 1.52 -21.49
C LEU A 355 -25.13 0.97 -20.63
N MET A 356 -24.97 0.99 -19.30
CA MET A 356 -26.02 0.54 -18.39
C MET A 356 -27.26 1.43 -18.45
N ALA A 357 -27.08 2.75 -18.57
CA ALA A 357 -28.20 3.67 -18.78
C ALA A 357 -28.98 3.34 -20.07
N ARG A 358 -28.29 2.97 -21.16
CA ARG A 358 -28.90 2.55 -22.44
C ARG A 358 -29.63 1.21 -22.33
N VAL A 359 -29.15 0.30 -21.47
CA VAL A 359 -29.87 -0.95 -21.16
C VAL A 359 -31.14 -0.66 -20.36
N GLU A 360 -31.06 0.23 -19.37
CA GLU A 360 -32.22 0.63 -18.56
C GLU A 360 -33.29 1.35 -19.38
N SER A 361 -32.89 2.20 -20.34
CA SER A 361 -33.80 2.85 -21.29
C SER A 361 -34.33 1.90 -22.39
N LYS A 362 -33.88 0.64 -22.40
CA LYS A 362 -34.20 -0.39 -23.41
C LYS A 362 -33.78 -0.02 -24.84
N GLU A 363 -32.81 0.88 -25.00
CA GLU A 363 -32.20 1.19 -26.30
C GLU A 363 -31.35 0.02 -26.83
N ILE A 364 -30.68 -0.68 -25.93
CA ILE A 364 -29.86 -1.86 -26.23
C ILE A 364 -30.14 -3.00 -25.26
N THR A 365 -29.84 -4.22 -25.69
CA THR A 365 -29.83 -5.39 -24.80
C THR A 365 -28.56 -5.45 -23.95
N MET A 366 -28.59 -6.24 -22.88
CA MET A 366 -27.39 -6.49 -22.06
C MET A 366 -26.25 -7.14 -22.87
N GLU A 367 -26.58 -7.97 -23.86
CA GLU A 367 -25.61 -8.62 -24.75
C GLU A 367 -24.94 -7.60 -25.68
N GLN A 368 -25.72 -6.67 -26.22
CA GLN A 368 -25.19 -5.56 -27.04
C GLN A 368 -24.29 -4.64 -26.21
N ALA A 369 -24.73 -4.29 -24.99
CA ALA A 369 -23.92 -3.49 -24.07
C ALA A 369 -22.58 -4.17 -23.76
N LYS A 370 -22.59 -5.49 -23.52
CA LYS A 370 -21.38 -6.27 -23.31
C LYS A 370 -20.45 -6.24 -24.54
N ALA A 371 -20.97 -6.45 -25.75
CA ALA A 371 -20.17 -6.43 -26.96
C ALA A 371 -19.55 -5.05 -27.23
N GLU A 372 -20.29 -3.97 -27.02
CA GLU A 372 -19.78 -2.60 -27.14
C GLU A 372 -18.69 -2.30 -26.10
N PHE A 373 -18.90 -2.73 -24.85
CA PHE A 373 -17.89 -2.58 -23.80
C PHE A 373 -16.63 -3.38 -24.13
N ASP A 374 -16.76 -4.63 -24.54
CA ASP A 374 -15.63 -5.51 -24.85
C ASP A 374 -14.77 -4.92 -26.00
N GLU A 375 -15.40 -4.34 -27.01
CA GLU A 375 -14.71 -3.67 -28.13
C GLU A 375 -13.96 -2.42 -27.66
N ALA A 376 -14.63 -1.51 -26.94
CA ALA A 376 -14.00 -0.30 -26.43
C ALA A 376 -12.88 -0.60 -25.41
N ALA A 377 -13.06 -1.65 -24.60
CA ALA A 377 -12.09 -2.08 -23.61
C ALA A 377 -10.79 -2.59 -24.24
N LYS A 378 -10.76 -2.99 -25.53
CA LYS A 378 -9.50 -3.31 -26.23
C LYS A 378 -8.56 -2.09 -26.27
N GLY A 379 -9.08 -0.92 -26.63
CA GLY A 379 -8.30 0.33 -26.67
C GLY A 379 -7.82 0.77 -25.29
N LEU A 380 -8.68 0.64 -24.27
CA LEU A 380 -8.33 0.94 -22.88
C LEU A 380 -7.23 -0.01 -22.36
N ARG A 381 -7.32 -1.31 -22.64
CA ARG A 381 -6.28 -2.29 -22.28
C ARG A 381 -4.94 -2.02 -22.96
N ALA A 382 -4.94 -1.65 -24.25
CA ALA A 382 -3.73 -1.31 -24.96
C ALA A 382 -3.03 -0.08 -24.36
N ARG A 383 -3.80 0.97 -24.02
CA ARG A 383 -3.28 2.16 -23.35
C ARG A 383 -2.72 1.85 -21.96
N LEU A 384 -3.41 1.00 -21.20
CA LEU A 384 -2.97 0.59 -19.86
C LEU A 384 -1.67 -0.22 -19.93
N SER A 385 -1.58 -1.20 -20.82
CA SER A 385 -0.39 -2.03 -21.01
C SER A 385 0.85 -1.21 -21.41
N ALA A 386 0.66 -0.13 -22.19
CA ALA A 386 1.77 0.72 -22.62
C ALA A 386 2.42 1.55 -21.48
N ILE A 387 1.67 1.82 -20.42
CA ILE A 387 2.11 2.67 -19.29
C ILE A 387 2.40 1.87 -18.02
N GLN A 388 2.05 0.59 -17.97
CA GLN A 388 2.12 -0.19 -16.75
C GLN A 388 3.56 -0.60 -16.43
N TRP A 389 4.02 -0.23 -15.25
CA TRP A 389 5.31 -0.58 -14.69
C TRP A 389 5.14 -1.29 -13.37
N PHE A 390 5.88 -2.38 -13.19
CA PHE A 390 5.79 -3.21 -11.99
C PHE A 390 7.05 -3.05 -11.14
N PRO A 391 6.92 -2.65 -9.87
CA PRO A 391 8.03 -2.72 -8.92
C PRO A 391 8.52 -4.16 -8.78
N ARG A 392 9.84 -4.37 -8.66
CA ARG A 392 10.46 -5.70 -8.52
C ARG A 392 9.78 -6.57 -7.45
N GLY A 393 9.36 -5.97 -6.33
CA GLY A 393 8.67 -6.67 -5.23
C GLY A 393 7.22 -7.09 -5.50
N GLN A 394 6.58 -6.57 -6.55
CA GLN A 394 5.24 -6.98 -6.99
C GLN A 394 5.26 -8.05 -8.09
N MET A 395 6.45 -8.41 -8.56
CA MET A 395 6.66 -9.43 -9.58
C MET A 395 7.05 -10.75 -8.90
N VAL A 396 6.87 -11.86 -9.61
CA VAL A 396 7.44 -13.16 -9.19
C VAL A 396 8.95 -12.98 -9.05
N ALA A 397 9.55 -13.43 -7.95
CA ALA A 397 10.95 -13.15 -7.60
C ALA A 397 11.92 -13.57 -8.71
N GLY A 398 11.62 -14.67 -9.40
CA GLY A 398 12.36 -15.13 -10.58
C GLY A 398 12.51 -14.08 -11.70
N PHE A 399 11.55 -13.18 -11.89
CA PHE A 399 11.65 -12.09 -12.87
C PHE A 399 12.71 -11.08 -12.46
N GLY A 400 12.68 -10.64 -11.20
CA GLY A 400 13.65 -9.67 -10.70
C GLY A 400 15.06 -10.22 -10.67
N ASN A 401 15.21 -11.47 -10.20
CA ASN A 401 16.52 -12.09 -10.00
C ASN A 401 17.24 -12.42 -11.32
N ILE A 402 16.49 -12.67 -12.40
CA ILE A 402 17.08 -12.93 -13.72
C ILE A 402 17.07 -11.67 -14.57
N GLY A 403 15.92 -10.98 -14.68
CA GLY A 403 15.72 -9.90 -15.66
C GLY A 403 16.72 -8.74 -15.53
N PHE A 404 17.00 -8.26 -14.32
CA PHE A 404 17.94 -7.16 -14.10
C PHE A 404 19.41 -7.54 -14.34
N ASN A 405 19.74 -8.83 -14.22
CA ASN A 405 21.08 -9.35 -14.43
C ASN A 405 21.38 -9.69 -15.89
N LEU A 406 20.38 -9.67 -16.77
CA LEU A 406 20.56 -9.91 -18.20
C LEU A 406 21.02 -8.63 -18.90
N GLU A 407 21.94 -8.78 -19.84
CA GLU A 407 22.22 -7.73 -20.81
C GLU A 407 21.09 -7.63 -21.85
N VAL A 408 20.98 -6.47 -22.52
CA VAL A 408 19.97 -6.29 -23.58
C VAL A 408 20.20 -7.30 -24.71
N GLY A 409 19.19 -8.12 -24.99
CA GLY A 409 19.21 -9.21 -25.94
C GLY A 409 19.52 -10.59 -25.34
N GLU A 410 20.01 -10.64 -24.10
CA GLU A 410 20.35 -11.89 -23.42
C GLU A 410 19.10 -12.66 -22.97
N ILE A 411 19.24 -13.99 -22.86
CA ILE A 411 18.17 -14.92 -22.50
C ILE A 411 18.60 -15.77 -21.30
N GLY A 412 17.84 -15.67 -20.22
CA GLY A 412 17.99 -16.44 -18.99
C GLY A 412 16.80 -17.38 -18.73
N ILE A 413 16.91 -18.14 -17.65
CA ILE A 413 15.82 -18.98 -17.14
C ILE A 413 15.73 -18.85 -15.61
N SER A 414 14.52 -18.64 -15.10
CA SER A 414 14.18 -18.88 -13.70
C SER A 414 13.57 -20.27 -13.59
N ASN A 415 14.18 -21.14 -12.79
CA ASN A 415 13.67 -22.48 -12.55
C ASN A 415 12.42 -22.44 -11.66
N PHE A 416 11.59 -23.47 -11.78
CA PHE A 416 10.48 -23.66 -10.85
C PHE A 416 11.00 -23.75 -9.40
N ASP A 417 10.40 -22.95 -8.53
CA ASP A 417 10.58 -23.00 -7.09
C ASP A 417 9.23 -22.71 -6.42
N LYS A 418 8.91 -23.41 -5.34
CA LYS A 418 7.59 -23.28 -4.69
C LYS A 418 7.34 -21.91 -4.05
N ILE A 419 8.39 -21.15 -3.80
CA ILE A 419 8.36 -19.84 -3.14
C ILE A 419 8.64 -18.76 -4.18
N ASP A 420 9.78 -18.85 -4.87
CA ASP A 420 10.30 -17.76 -5.70
C ASP A 420 9.78 -17.78 -7.15
N SER A 421 9.28 -18.93 -7.62
CA SER A 421 8.77 -19.13 -8.98
C SER A 421 7.62 -20.15 -9.03
N PRO A 422 6.51 -19.92 -8.28
CA PRO A 422 5.51 -20.95 -8.00
C PRO A 422 4.62 -21.33 -9.20
N PHE A 423 4.75 -20.61 -10.31
CA PHE A 423 3.97 -20.82 -11.52
C PHE A 423 4.63 -21.78 -12.51
N GLY A 424 5.94 -21.99 -12.41
CA GLY A 424 6.69 -22.85 -13.32
C GLY A 424 8.06 -22.27 -13.67
N TRP A 425 8.55 -22.61 -14.85
CA TRP A 425 9.80 -22.07 -15.40
C TRP A 425 9.52 -20.81 -16.22
N HIS A 426 10.33 -19.79 -16.03
CA HIS A 426 10.26 -18.56 -16.81
C HIS A 426 11.51 -18.43 -17.65
N ILE A 427 11.37 -18.54 -18.97
CA ILE A 427 12.44 -18.23 -19.91
C ILE A 427 12.33 -16.74 -20.22
N ILE A 428 13.35 -15.97 -19.92
CA ILE A 428 13.27 -14.51 -19.88
C ILE A 428 14.28 -13.93 -20.85
N LYS A 429 13.84 -13.02 -21.72
CA LYS A 429 14.69 -12.20 -22.58
C LYS A 429 14.59 -10.75 -22.15
N ARG A 430 15.73 -10.10 -21.94
CA ARG A 430 15.75 -8.64 -21.81
C ARG A 430 15.81 -8.01 -23.19
N TYR A 431 14.96 -7.01 -23.45
CA TYR A 431 14.94 -6.30 -24.73
C TYR A 431 15.12 -4.77 -24.59
N GLU A 432 15.03 -4.24 -23.37
CA GLU A 432 15.38 -2.85 -23.02
C GLU A 432 16.00 -2.79 -21.61
#